data_AF-A0A1V6KEQ6-F1
#
_entry.id   AF-A0A1V6KEQ6-F1
#
_cell.length_a   1.000
_cell.length_b   1.000
_cell.length_c   1.000
_cell.angle_alpha   90.00
_cell.angle_beta   90.00
_cell.angle_gamma   90.00
#
_symmetry.space_group_name_H-M   'P 1'
#
loop_
_entity.id
_entity.type
_entity.pdbx_description
1 polymer ?
#
loop_
_entity_poly.entity_id
_entity_poly.type
_entity_poly.pdbx_seq_one_letter_code
_entity_poly.pdbx_strand_id
1 'polypeptide(L)'
;MLKTQKRKEMIDRGETPSPLEEMAIGQAEYEKYLTLAYKAAKFSKPRTALGAAKSLPPKEMEKLLYDNTAVTDGDLEQLAARRAQAAREQLLKDGKVEAGRVFIVQSKTKTPAKKDKIKDSRVDFKVK
;
A
#
# COMPACT_ATOMS: atom_id res chain seq x y z
N MET A 1 -6.17 -2.75 -2.15
CA MET A 1 -7.55 -2.76 -2.68
C MET A 1 -7.79 -3.89 -3.68
N LEU A 2 -7.13 -3.92 -4.84
CA LEU A 2 -7.37 -4.97 -5.85
C LEU A 2 -6.95 -6.37 -5.34
N LYS A 3 -5.76 -6.48 -4.72
CA LYS A 3 -5.29 -7.74 -4.12
C LYS A 3 -6.23 -8.26 -3.03
N THR A 4 -6.88 -7.35 -2.31
CA THR A 4 -7.91 -7.67 -1.31
C THR A 4 -9.13 -8.32 -1.94
N GLN A 5 -9.56 -7.85 -3.12
CA GLN A 5 -10.67 -8.46 -3.85
C GLN A 5 -10.30 -9.85 -4.37
N LYS A 6 -9.09 -10.02 -4.91
CA LYS A 6 -8.57 -11.33 -5.34
C LYS A 6 -8.52 -12.33 -4.18
N ARG A 7 -8.00 -11.90 -3.03
CA ARG A 7 -7.99 -12.73 -1.82
C ARG A 7 -9.39 -13.13 -1.39
N LYS A 8 -10.32 -12.16 -1.35
CA LYS A 8 -11.70 -12.44 -0.95
C LYS A 8 -12.32 -13.49 -1.86
N GLU A 9 -12.13 -13.35 -3.17
CA GLU A 9 -12.61 -14.33 -4.14
C GLU A 9 -11.97 -15.72 -3.94
N MET A 10 -10.68 -15.81 -3.62
CA MET A 10 -10.02 -17.09 -3.30
C MET A 10 -10.59 -17.74 -2.03
N ILE A 11 -10.84 -16.94 -0.98
CA ILE A 11 -11.47 -17.41 0.26
C ILE A 11 -12.88 -17.92 -0.02
N ASP A 12 -13.67 -17.17 -0.80
CA ASP A 12 -15.04 -17.55 -1.16
C ASP A 12 -15.07 -18.86 -1.99
N ARG A 13 -13.95 -19.20 -2.66
CA ARG A 13 -13.75 -20.45 -3.39
C ARG A 13 -13.15 -21.59 -2.54
N GLY A 14 -12.83 -21.34 -1.27
CA GLY A 14 -12.23 -22.34 -0.37
C GLY A 14 -10.72 -22.55 -0.56
N GLU A 15 -10.04 -21.66 -1.28
CA GLU A 15 -8.57 -21.70 -1.43
C GLU A 15 -7.87 -20.97 -0.27
N THR A 16 -6.67 -21.39 0.10
CA THR A 16 -5.83 -20.70 1.09
C THR A 16 -5.05 -19.59 0.39
N PRO A 17 -5.40 -18.30 0.58
CA PRO A 17 -4.74 -17.21 -0.12
C PRO A 17 -3.35 -16.92 0.46
N SER A 18 -2.38 -16.63 -0.41
CA SER A 18 -1.05 -16.13 -0.03
C SER A 18 -1.11 -14.75 0.68
N PRO A 19 -0.03 -14.35 1.39
CA PRO A 19 0.12 -13.00 1.92
C PRO A 19 -0.11 -11.91 0.87
N LEU A 20 -0.68 -10.75 1.25
CA LEU A 20 -1.08 -9.72 0.26
C LEU A 20 0.15 -9.17 -0.46
N GLU A 21 1.31 -9.17 0.19
CA GLU A 21 2.57 -8.73 -0.39
C GLU A 21 2.92 -9.56 -1.64
N GLU A 22 2.78 -10.88 -1.56
CA GLU A 22 3.21 -11.84 -2.59
C GLU A 22 2.20 -12.02 -3.74
N MET A 23 0.95 -11.62 -3.52
CA MET A 23 -0.08 -11.76 -4.55
C MET A 23 0.17 -10.80 -5.73
N ALA A 24 0.33 -11.35 -6.93
CA ALA A 24 0.36 -10.57 -8.17
C ALA A 24 -1.02 -10.57 -8.85
N ILE A 25 -1.32 -9.49 -9.58
CA ILE A 25 -2.51 -9.37 -10.41
C ILE A 25 -2.03 -9.32 -11.85
N GLY A 26 -2.38 -10.33 -12.63
CA GLY A 26 -2.08 -10.35 -14.07
C GLY A 26 -2.92 -9.33 -14.82
N GLN A 27 -2.48 -8.92 -16.01
CA GLN A 27 -3.19 -7.94 -16.83
C GLN A 27 -4.60 -8.41 -17.21
N ALA A 28 -4.79 -9.71 -17.46
CA ALA A 28 -6.09 -10.30 -17.76
C ALA A 28 -7.08 -10.25 -16.57
N GLU A 29 -6.59 -10.23 -15.33
CA GLU A 29 -7.42 -10.18 -14.12
C GLU A 29 -7.60 -8.75 -13.58
N TYR A 30 -6.78 -7.81 -14.05
CA TYR A 30 -6.71 -6.45 -13.52
C TYR A 30 -8.05 -5.72 -13.63
N GLU A 31 -8.69 -5.73 -14.80
CA GLU A 31 -9.96 -5.04 -15.03
C GLU A 31 -11.10 -5.60 -14.15
N LYS A 32 -11.12 -6.92 -13.98
CA LYS A 32 -12.08 -7.60 -13.11
C LYS A 32 -11.94 -7.12 -11.67
N TYR A 33 -10.73 -7.16 -11.12
CA TYR A 33 -10.48 -6.76 -9.73
C TYR A 33 -10.59 -5.25 -9.52
N LEU A 34 -10.26 -4.44 -10.52
CA LEU A 34 -10.47 -3.00 -10.52
C LEU A 34 -11.96 -2.67 -10.43
N THR A 35 -12.79 -3.34 -11.23
CA THR A 35 -14.26 -3.16 -11.21
C THR A 35 -14.85 -3.56 -9.86
N LEU A 36 -14.39 -4.69 -9.29
CA LEU A 36 -14.81 -5.13 -7.96
C LEU A 36 -14.39 -4.14 -6.87
N ALA A 37 -13.15 -3.65 -6.91
CA ALA A 37 -12.66 -2.64 -5.97
C ALA A 37 -13.44 -1.33 -6.09
N TYR A 38 -13.71 -0.87 -7.32
CA TYR A 38 -14.51 0.31 -7.60
C TYR A 38 -15.95 0.16 -7.06
N LYS A 39 -16.58 -1.01 -7.27
CA LYS A 39 -17.92 -1.31 -6.72
C LYS A 39 -17.93 -1.38 -5.20
N ALA A 40 -16.90 -1.95 -4.58
CA ALA A 40 -16.79 -2.07 -3.12
C ALA A 40 -16.41 -0.75 -2.41
N ALA A 41 -15.73 0.17 -3.09
CA ALA A 41 -15.29 1.42 -2.50
C ALA A 41 -16.46 2.32 -2.09
N LYS A 42 -16.33 3.00 -0.95
CA LYS A 42 -17.38 3.83 -0.34
C LYS A 42 -17.13 5.32 -0.64
N PHE A 43 -17.43 5.76 -1.86
CA PHE A 43 -17.40 7.17 -2.26
C PHE A 43 -18.53 7.51 -3.24
N SER A 44 -18.75 8.80 -3.52
CA SER A 44 -19.80 9.29 -4.42
C SER A 44 -19.48 8.98 -5.89
N LYS A 45 -19.93 7.81 -6.35
CA LYS A 45 -19.69 7.37 -7.73
C LYS A 45 -20.62 8.11 -8.70
N PRO A 46 -20.14 8.54 -9.87
CA PRO A 46 -21.03 9.00 -10.94
C PRO A 46 -21.97 7.87 -11.33
N ARG A 47 -23.28 8.14 -11.19
CA ARG A 47 -24.36 7.20 -11.52
C ARG A 47 -24.92 7.55 -12.90
N THR A 48 -25.31 6.54 -13.65
CA THR A 48 -26.10 6.69 -14.87
C THR A 48 -27.53 7.12 -14.49
N ALA A 49 -28.31 7.67 -15.43
CA ALA A 49 -29.69 8.12 -15.21
C ALA A 49 -30.65 7.06 -14.60
N LEU A 50 -30.29 5.77 -14.67
CA LEU A 50 -31.01 4.65 -14.04
C LEU A 50 -30.53 4.28 -12.61
N GLY A 51 -29.65 5.07 -11.99
CA GLY A 51 -29.18 4.84 -10.61
C GLY A 51 -28.07 3.79 -10.44
N ALA A 52 -27.72 3.05 -11.51
CA ALA A 52 -26.58 2.15 -11.55
C ALA A 52 -25.25 2.94 -11.65
N ALA A 53 -24.18 2.42 -11.04
CA ALA A 53 -22.84 3.00 -11.19
C ALA A 53 -22.43 2.94 -12.67
N LYS A 54 -22.04 4.08 -13.24
CA LYS A 54 -21.63 4.15 -14.65
C LYS A 54 -20.40 3.26 -14.86
N SER A 55 -20.43 2.42 -15.90
CA SER A 55 -19.24 1.68 -16.34
C SER A 55 -18.29 2.69 -16.96
N LEU A 56 -17.26 3.08 -16.20
CA LEU A 56 -16.25 4.02 -16.67
C LEU A 56 -15.08 3.25 -17.31
N PRO A 57 -14.30 3.87 -18.20
CA PRO A 57 -13.04 3.31 -18.65
C PRO A 57 -12.15 2.89 -17.45
N PRO A 58 -11.35 1.82 -17.55
CA PRO A 58 -10.49 1.35 -16.46
C PRO A 58 -9.65 2.47 -15.83
N LYS A 59 -9.05 3.33 -16.66
CA LYS A 59 -8.24 4.47 -16.23
C LYS A 59 -8.99 5.47 -15.35
N GLU A 60 -10.28 5.69 -15.61
CA GLU A 60 -11.10 6.61 -14.82
C GLU A 60 -11.51 5.99 -13.48
N MET A 61 -11.86 4.69 -13.46
CA MET A 61 -12.15 3.97 -12.21
C MET A 61 -10.94 3.98 -11.28
N GLU A 62 -9.75 3.73 -11.83
CA GLU A 62 -8.48 3.77 -11.11
C GLU A 62 -8.22 5.16 -10.54
N LYS A 63 -8.36 6.22 -11.36
CA LYS A 63 -8.21 7.60 -10.90
C LYS A 63 -9.15 7.94 -9.76
N LEU A 64 -10.44 7.60 -9.88
CA LEU A 64 -11.42 7.86 -8.83
C LEU A 64 -11.11 7.09 -7.52
N LEU A 65 -10.62 5.86 -7.63
CA LEU A 65 -10.16 5.10 -6.47
C LEU A 65 -8.98 5.78 -5.78
N TYR A 66 -7.98 6.24 -6.54
CA TYR A 66 -6.84 6.96 -5.98
C TYR A 66 -7.25 8.28 -5.33
N ASP A 67 -8.03 9.10 -6.03
CA ASP A 67 -8.46 10.43 -5.57
C ASP A 67 -9.30 10.34 -4.27
N ASN A 68 -10.05 9.25 -4.07
CA ASN A 68 -10.90 9.04 -2.90
C ASN A 68 -10.27 8.13 -1.83
N THR A 69 -9.00 7.73 -1.99
CA THR A 69 -8.29 6.97 -0.96
C THR A 69 -7.82 7.93 0.13
N ALA A 70 -8.46 7.86 1.30
CA ALA A 70 -7.99 8.58 2.48
C ALA A 70 -6.71 7.93 3.01
N VAL A 71 -5.64 8.71 3.12
CA VAL A 71 -4.38 8.31 3.78
C VAL A 71 -4.37 8.97 5.14
N THR A 72 -4.34 8.18 6.20
CA THR A 72 -4.29 8.68 7.58
C THR A 72 -2.86 8.80 8.07
N ASP A 73 -2.65 9.56 9.14
CA ASP A 73 -1.35 9.66 9.80
C ASP A 73 -0.85 8.29 10.28
N GLY A 74 -1.75 7.43 10.77
CA GLY A 74 -1.42 6.07 11.18
C GLY A 74 -0.90 5.21 10.02
N ASP A 75 -1.46 5.39 8.81
CA ASP A 75 -0.97 4.68 7.62
C ASP A 75 0.46 5.09 7.26
N LEU A 76 0.78 6.38 7.41
CA LEU A 76 2.14 6.90 7.18
C LEU A 76 3.12 6.40 8.23
N GLU A 77 2.71 6.32 9.50
CA GLU A 77 3.52 5.78 10.59
C GLU A 77 3.81 4.29 10.37
N GLN A 78 2.81 3.50 9.99
CA GLN A 78 2.99 2.09 9.63
C GLN A 78 3.91 1.91 8.40
N LEU A 79 3.80 2.79 7.41
CA LEU A 79 4.69 2.79 6.26
C LEU A 79 6.14 3.09 6.66
N ALA A 80 6.36 4.08 7.53
CA ALA A 80 7.68 4.41 8.05
C ALA A 80 8.29 3.26 8.86
N ALA A 81 7.50 2.61 9.72
CA ALA A 81 7.93 1.45 10.49
C ALA A 81 8.34 0.28 9.58
N ARG A 82 7.54 -0.04 8.55
CA ARG A 82 7.88 -1.08 7.56
C ARG A 82 9.17 -0.78 6.81
N ARG A 83 9.41 0.49 6.43
CA ARG A 83 10.65 0.90 5.77
C ARG A 83 11.87 0.75 6.68
N ALA A 84 11.75 1.17 7.94
CA ALA A 84 12.83 1.02 8.92
C ALA A 84 13.14 -0.47 9.20
N GLN A 85 12.11 -1.31 9.26
CA GLN A 85 12.26 -2.76 9.44
C GLN A 85 13.02 -3.38 8.25
N ALA A 86 12.60 -3.09 7.01
CA ALA A 86 13.29 -3.59 5.82
C ALA A 86 14.76 -3.14 5.76
N ALA A 87 15.05 -1.89 6.17
CA ALA A 87 16.42 -1.39 6.26
C ALA A 87 17.25 -2.11 7.33
N ARG A 88 16.65 -2.39 8.51
CA ARG A 88 17.29 -3.19 9.56
C ARG A 88 17.59 -4.61 9.06
N GLU A 89 16.62 -5.28 8.46
CA GLU A 89 16.80 -6.62 7.91
C GLU A 89 17.93 -6.67 6.87
N GLN A 90 18.01 -5.65 6.00
CA GLN A 90 19.09 -5.54 5.02
C GLN A 90 20.47 -5.36 5.67
N LEU A 91 20.58 -4.61 6.79
CA LEU A 91 21.85 -4.45 7.52
C LEU A 91 22.29 -5.75 8.22
N LEU A 92 21.33 -6.53 8.71
CA LEU A 92 21.62 -7.78 9.42
C LEU A 92 21.93 -8.94 8.46
N LYS A 93 21.50 -8.84 7.19
CA LYS A 93 21.63 -9.90 6.19
C LYS A 93 23.06 -10.41 6.00
N ASP A 94 24.04 -9.51 6.01
CA ASP A 94 25.45 -9.86 5.79
C ASP A 94 26.16 -10.34 7.07
N GLY A 95 25.48 -10.36 8.23
CA GLY A 95 26.03 -10.78 9.51
C GLY A 95 27.10 -9.86 10.12
N LYS A 96 27.48 -8.78 9.42
CA LYS A 96 28.51 -7.81 9.86
C LYS A 96 28.06 -6.93 11.03
N VAL A 97 26.75 -6.87 11.29
CA VAL A 97 26.15 -6.07 12.35
C VAL A 97 25.30 -6.98 13.23
N GLU A 98 25.56 -6.99 14.53
CA GLU A 98 24.75 -7.73 15.49
C GLU A 98 23.36 -7.11 15.64
N ALA A 99 22.32 -7.95 15.69
CA ALA A 99 20.92 -7.53 15.82
C ALA A 99 20.65 -6.66 17.05
N GLY A 100 21.39 -6.91 18.15
CA GLY A 100 21.31 -6.14 19.39
C GLY A 100 21.91 -4.74 19.34
N ARG A 101 22.59 -4.37 18.24
CA ARG A 101 23.16 -3.02 18.03
C ARG A 101 22.29 -2.13 17.16
N VAL A 102 21.26 -2.68 16.51
CA VAL A 102 20.39 -1.96 15.58
C VAL A 102 19.01 -1.77 16.21
N PHE A 103 18.68 -0.51 16.50
CA PHE A 103 17.42 -0.12 17.11
C PHE A 103 16.59 0.70 16.13
N ILE A 104 15.30 0.38 16.01
CA ILE A 104 14.33 1.18 15.26
C ILE A 104 13.72 2.19 16.23
N VAL A 105 13.77 3.47 15.87
CA VAL A 105 13.18 4.55 16.65
C VAL A 105 12.11 5.23 15.81
N GLN A 106 10.92 5.40 16.37
CA GLN A 106 9.84 6.12 15.69
C GLN A 106 10.25 7.59 15.49
N SER A 107 9.99 8.10 14.28
CA SER A 107 10.24 9.51 13.99
C SER A 107 9.34 10.39 14.87
N LYS A 108 9.93 11.39 15.51
CA LYS A 108 9.18 12.41 16.27
C LYS A 108 8.46 13.41 15.37
N THR A 109 8.84 13.48 14.10
CA THR A 109 8.31 14.45 13.13
C THR A 109 7.75 13.73 11.91
N LYS A 110 6.53 14.10 11.51
CA LYS A 110 5.87 13.59 10.30
C LYS A 110 6.47 14.16 9.02
N THR A 111 7.05 15.36 9.11
CA THR A 111 7.74 16.02 8.00
C THR A 111 9.24 15.95 8.22
N PRO A 112 9.99 15.27 7.34
CA PRO A 112 11.44 15.27 7.43
C PRO A 112 12.00 16.65 7.04
N ALA A 113 13.15 17.02 7.60
CA ALA A 113 13.83 18.26 7.21
C ALA A 113 14.20 18.20 5.71
N LYS A 114 13.95 19.28 4.97
CA LYS A 114 14.35 19.37 3.56
C LYS A 114 15.87 19.33 3.46
N LYS A 115 16.40 18.39 2.67
CA LYS A 115 17.82 18.27 2.34
C LYS A 115 17.95 18.38 0.83
N ASP A 116 18.92 19.17 0.36
CA ASP A 116 19.13 19.36 -1.07
C ASP A 116 19.43 18.02 -1.76
N LYS A 117 18.81 17.78 -2.92
CA LYS A 117 18.89 16.55 -3.72
C LYS A 117 18.47 15.24 -3.01
N ILE A 118 17.81 15.30 -1.85
CA ILE A 118 17.36 14.10 -1.12
C ILE A 118 15.84 14.09 -0.98
N LYS A 119 15.20 12.97 -1.35
CA LYS A 119 13.75 12.78 -1.21
C LYS A 119 13.33 12.71 0.27
N ASP A 120 12.09 13.10 0.53
CA ASP A 120 11.49 13.05 1.87
C ASP A 120 11.17 11.61 2.32
N SER A 121 10.92 10.70 1.39
CA SER A 121 10.77 9.27 1.68
C SER A 121 12.13 8.60 1.92
N ARG A 122 12.60 8.59 3.18
CA ARG A 122 13.89 8.02 3.56
C ARG A 122 13.91 7.45 4.98
N VAL A 123 14.97 6.71 5.28
CA VAL A 123 15.36 6.26 6.63
C VAL A 123 16.68 6.96 6.97
N ASP A 124 16.74 7.66 8.11
CA ASP A 124 17.97 8.31 8.59
C ASP A 124 18.67 7.39 9.61
N PHE A 125 19.99 7.22 9.47
CA PHE A 125 20.82 6.44 10.40
C PHE A 125 21.58 7.38 11.33
N LYS A 126 21.65 7.01 12.62
CA LYS A 126 22.47 7.70 13.62
C LYS A 126 23.28 6.69 14.39
N VAL A 127 24.59 6.74 14.21
CA VAL A 127 25.56 5.98 15.00
C VAL A 127 25.95 6.83 16.21
N LYS A 128 26.02 6.22 17.37
CA LYS A 128 26.57 6.81 18.59
C LYS A 128 27.83 6.05 18.97
#